data_AF-A0A5M3YRL2-F1
#
_entry.id   AF-A0A5M3YRL2-F1
#
_cell.length_a   1.000
_cell.length_b   1.000
_cell.length_c   1.000
_cell.angle_alpha   90.00
_cell.angle_beta   90.00
_cell.angle_gamma   90.00
#
_symmetry.space_group_name_H-M   'P 1'
#
loop_
_entity.id
_entity.type
_entity.pdbx_description
1 polymer ?
#
loop_
_entity_poly.entity_id
_entity_poly.type
_entity_poly.pdbx_seq_one_letter_code
_entity_poly.pdbx_strand_id
1 'polypeptide(L)'
;MTPSYTVPSTSIAGGSKGNLVVSLLDYTVSPSAQKVVRLDVLTGRTVRDYVSLLVEHGRDKYEFNDQGQGCRYWVDQQIDLFYQHGFLVSRAQIEEARAAILTQWPDRMQYPLVQGGYYQ
;
A
#
# COMPACT_ATOMS: atom_id res chain seq x y z
N MET A 1 25.96 -0.46 7.05
CA MET A 1 25.41 -1.69 6.47
C MET A 1 25.75 -1.71 5.00
N THR A 2 26.49 -2.72 4.54
CA THR A 2 26.90 -2.89 3.15
C THR A 2 25.88 -3.82 2.47
N PRO A 3 25.32 -3.49 1.30
CA PRO A 3 24.38 -4.37 0.60
C PRO A 3 25.03 -5.73 0.31
N SER A 4 24.30 -6.82 0.49
CA SER A 4 24.77 -8.20 0.28
C SER A 4 24.75 -8.66 -1.18
N TYR A 5 24.47 -7.78 -2.14
CA TYR A 5 24.50 -8.13 -3.56
C TYR A 5 25.30 -7.11 -4.38
N THR A 6 26.39 -7.59 -4.99
CA THR A 6 27.24 -6.89 -5.96
C THR A 6 27.20 -7.68 -7.27
N VAL A 7 26.00 -7.93 -7.81
CA VAL A 7 25.87 -8.58 -9.13
C VAL A 7 25.72 -7.49 -10.19
N PRO A 8 26.64 -7.38 -11.17
CA PRO A 8 26.48 -6.49 -12.32
C PRO A 8 25.21 -6.88 -13.07
N SER A 9 24.26 -5.98 -13.09
CA SER A 9 22.92 -6.27 -13.54
C SER A 9 22.87 -6.24 -15.09
N THR A 10 22.35 -7.29 -15.74
CA THR A 10 22.20 -7.39 -17.20
C THR A 10 21.15 -6.42 -17.74
N SER A 11 21.47 -5.59 -18.75
CA SER A 11 20.51 -4.65 -19.33
C SER A 11 19.35 -5.38 -20.02
N ILE A 12 18.10 -5.08 -19.64
CA ILE A 12 16.89 -5.53 -20.36
C ILE A 12 16.40 -4.34 -21.18
N ALA A 13 16.37 -4.46 -22.52
CA ALA A 13 15.82 -3.42 -23.37
C ALA A 13 14.31 -3.27 -23.09
N GLY A 14 13.88 -2.08 -22.67
CA GLY A 14 12.47 -1.75 -22.40
C GLY A 14 11.92 -2.19 -21.04
N GLY A 15 12.73 -2.74 -20.12
CA GLY A 15 12.30 -3.15 -18.78
C GLY A 15 12.83 -2.25 -17.66
N SER A 16 12.16 -2.24 -16.50
CA SER A 16 12.65 -1.64 -15.26
C SER A 16 13.11 -2.73 -14.27
N LYS A 17 14.08 -2.41 -13.40
CA LYS A 17 14.52 -3.30 -12.32
C LYS A 17 13.95 -2.83 -11.00
N GLY A 18 13.14 -3.66 -10.36
CA GLY A 18 12.75 -3.47 -8.96
C GLY A 18 13.82 -4.04 -8.03
N ASN A 19 14.20 -3.29 -7.00
CA ASN A 19 14.96 -3.83 -5.88
C ASN A 19 14.02 -4.01 -4.69
N LEU A 20 13.86 -5.24 -4.20
CA LEU A 20 13.14 -5.50 -2.95
C LEU A 20 14.16 -5.75 -1.84
N VAL A 21 14.13 -4.90 -0.82
CA VAL A 21 14.94 -5.07 0.39
C VAL A 21 14.02 -5.47 1.54
N VAL A 22 14.24 -6.66 2.10
CA VAL A 22 13.54 -7.15 3.29
C VAL A 22 14.52 -7.09 4.46
N SER A 23 14.11 -6.50 5.57
CA SER A 23 14.98 -6.34 6.75
C SER A 23 14.17 -6.51 8.02
N LEU A 24 14.78 -7.13 9.03
CA LEU A 24 14.22 -7.20 10.37
C LEU A 24 14.48 -5.87 11.09
N LEU A 25 13.42 -5.27 11.63
CA LEU A 25 13.47 -4.04 12.43
C LEU A 25 13.05 -4.36 13.87
N ASP A 26 13.62 -3.65 14.83
CA ASP A 26 13.33 -3.77 16.27
C ASP A 26 12.07 -2.99 16.70
N TYR A 27 11.36 -2.41 15.73
CA TYR A 27 10.09 -1.72 15.93
C TYR A 27 9.03 -2.20 14.95
N THR A 28 7.78 -2.28 15.42
CA THR A 28 6.61 -2.53 14.56
C THR A 28 6.16 -1.25 13.86
N VAL A 29 6.27 -0.11 14.54
CA VAL A 29 5.97 1.22 14.02
C VAL A 29 7.18 2.10 14.27
N SER A 30 7.60 2.83 13.24
CA SER A 30 8.78 3.69 13.35
C SER A 30 8.61 4.74 14.45
N PRO A 31 9.63 4.99 15.29
CA PRO A 31 9.59 6.05 16.30
C PRO A 31 9.49 7.47 15.69
N SER A 32 9.76 7.63 14.39
CA SER A 32 9.62 8.90 13.68
C SER A 32 8.28 9.05 12.93
N ALA A 33 7.35 8.09 13.10
CA ALA A 33 6.04 8.16 12.47
C ALA A 33 5.26 9.40 12.94
N GLN A 34 4.84 10.24 12.01
CA GLN A 34 4.05 11.45 12.30
C GLN A 34 2.58 11.15 12.60
N LYS A 35 2.06 10.07 12.01
CA LYS A 35 0.69 9.60 12.21
C LYS A 35 0.67 8.08 12.06
N VAL A 36 -0.10 7.44 12.94
CA VAL A 36 -0.39 6.01 12.92
C VAL A 36 -1.90 5.87 12.92
N VAL A 37 -2.42 5.08 12.01
CA VAL A 37 -3.83 4.66 12.00
C VAL A 37 -3.86 3.14 12.02
N ARG A 38 -4.71 2.59 12.88
CA ARG A 38 -4.88 1.15 13.03
C ARG A 38 -6.17 0.72 12.35
N LEU A 39 -6.09 -0.34 11.57
CA LEU A 39 -7.24 -1.03 10.98
C LEU A 39 -7.32 -2.42 11.60
N ASP A 40 -8.35 -2.66 12.41
CA ASP A 40 -8.59 -3.98 12.99
C ASP A 40 -9.16 -4.91 11.93
N VAL A 41 -8.60 -6.13 11.92
CA VAL A 41 -8.90 -7.19 10.97
C VAL A 41 -9.76 -8.27 11.59
N LEU A 42 -10.55 -8.97 10.78
CA LEU A 42 -11.27 -10.15 11.22
C LEU A 42 -10.28 -11.23 11.69
N THR A 43 -10.47 -11.74 12.90
CA THR A 43 -9.61 -12.77 13.50
C THR A 43 -9.58 -14.03 12.63
N GLY A 44 -8.40 -14.64 12.51
CA GLY A 44 -8.21 -15.87 11.74
C GLY A 44 -7.93 -15.66 10.24
N ARG A 45 -7.94 -14.42 9.74
CA ARG A 45 -7.52 -14.11 8.37
C ARG A 45 -6.00 -14.19 8.22
N THR A 46 -5.57 -14.81 7.13
CA THR A 46 -4.18 -14.93 6.74
C THR A 46 -3.84 -13.91 5.65
N VAL A 47 -2.56 -13.60 5.48
CA VAL A 47 -2.09 -12.74 4.35
C VAL A 47 -2.55 -13.30 3.00
N ARG A 48 -2.61 -14.63 2.84
CA ARG A 48 -3.09 -15.28 1.62
C ARG A 48 -4.53 -14.87 1.30
N ASP A 49 -5.39 -14.74 2.30
CA ASP A 49 -6.80 -14.39 2.09
C ASP A 49 -6.92 -12.97 1.52
N TYR A 50 -6.13 -12.02 2.03
CA TYR A 50 -6.08 -10.65 1.50
C TYR A 50 -5.56 -10.62 0.07
N VAL A 51 -4.46 -11.32 -0.20
CA VAL A 51 -3.88 -11.37 -1.55
C VAL A 51 -4.84 -12.03 -2.54
N SER A 52 -5.51 -13.10 -2.14
CA SER A 52 -6.49 -13.79 -2.99
C SER A 52 -7.65 -12.86 -3.34
N LEU A 53 -8.21 -12.15 -2.35
CA LEU A 53 -9.28 -11.19 -2.58
C LEU A 53 -8.86 -10.05 -3.53
N LEU A 54 -7.62 -9.57 -3.41
CA LEU A 54 -7.10 -8.56 -4.33
C LEU A 54 -7.06 -9.09 -5.77
N VAL A 55 -6.51 -10.29 -5.99
CA VAL A 55 -6.41 -10.88 -7.34
C VAL A 55 -7.79 -11.25 -7.92
N GLU A 56 -8.67 -11.82 -7.10
CA GLU A 56 -10.04 -12.17 -7.50
C GLU A 56 -10.84 -10.96 -7.99
N HIS A 57 -10.56 -9.78 -7.44
CA HIS A 57 -11.17 -8.51 -7.84
C HIS A 57 -10.30 -7.68 -8.79
N GLY A 58 -9.26 -8.26 -9.39
CA GLY A 58 -8.37 -7.61 -10.36
C GLY A 58 -7.59 -6.41 -9.80
N ARG A 59 -7.43 -6.35 -8.48
CA ARG A 59 -6.78 -5.22 -7.79
C ARG A 59 -5.26 -5.20 -7.95
N ASP A 60 -4.70 -6.35 -8.30
CA ASP A 60 -3.31 -6.55 -8.72
C ASP A 60 -2.99 -5.93 -10.09
N LYS A 61 -4.01 -5.66 -10.91
CA LYS A 61 -3.86 -5.03 -12.24
C LYS A 61 -3.80 -3.51 -12.20
N TYR A 62 -3.45 -2.92 -11.06
CA TYR A 62 -3.36 -1.47 -10.93
C TYR A 62 -2.00 -0.95 -11.39
N GLU A 63 -2.02 0.08 -12.22
CA GLU A 63 -0.86 0.86 -12.59
C GLU A 63 -0.96 2.28 -12.04
N PHE A 64 0.20 2.81 -11.63
CA PHE A 64 0.34 4.23 -11.30
C PHE A 64 0.23 5.06 -12.57
N ASN A 65 -0.11 6.34 -12.42
CA ASN A 65 -0.10 7.26 -13.54
C ASN A 65 1.33 7.47 -14.09
N ASP A 66 1.43 8.20 -15.19
CA ASP A 66 2.69 8.57 -15.85
C ASP A 66 3.70 9.29 -14.94
N GLN A 67 3.23 9.91 -13.86
CA GLN A 67 4.04 10.56 -12.83
C GLN A 67 4.43 9.62 -11.66
N GLY A 68 4.10 8.33 -11.74
CA GLY A 68 4.34 7.35 -10.66
C GLY A 68 3.45 7.57 -9.43
N GLN A 69 2.33 8.28 -9.58
CA GLN A 69 1.36 8.58 -8.53
C GLN A 69 0.17 7.63 -8.62
N GLY A 70 -0.56 7.48 -7.51
CA GLY A 70 -1.74 6.62 -7.46
C GLY A 70 -1.75 5.64 -6.30
N CYS A 71 -0.65 5.53 -5.56
CA CYS A 71 -0.53 4.65 -4.40
C CYS A 71 -1.64 4.88 -3.36
N ARG A 72 -1.93 6.14 -3.03
CA ARG A 72 -2.96 6.51 -2.05
C ARG A 72 -4.37 6.16 -2.51
N TYR A 73 -4.68 6.39 -3.80
CA TYR A 73 -5.95 5.99 -4.38
C TYR A 73 -6.11 4.46 -4.35
N TRP A 74 -5.08 3.73 -4.72
CA TRP A 74 -5.10 2.26 -4.65
C TRP A 74 -5.34 1.77 -3.23
N VAL A 75 -4.63 2.30 -2.23
CA VAL A 75 -4.84 1.92 -0.83
C VAL A 75 -6.27 2.22 -0.39
N ASP A 76 -6.81 3.41 -0.73
CA ASP A 76 -8.19 3.78 -0.41
C ASP A 76 -9.21 2.78 -1.00
N GLN A 77 -9.03 2.38 -2.25
CA GLN A 77 -9.86 1.38 -2.90
C GLN A 77 -9.78 -0.01 -2.24
N GLN A 78 -8.61 -0.39 -1.72
CA GLN A 78 -8.44 -1.68 -1.04
C GLN A 78 -9.09 -1.67 0.34
N ILE A 79 -9.06 -0.53 1.05
CA ILE A 79 -9.78 -0.36 2.32
C ILE A 79 -11.29 -0.61 2.10
N ASP A 80 -11.88 -0.03 1.05
CA ASP A 80 -13.30 -0.29 0.71
C ASP A 80 -13.56 -1.76 0.41
N LEU A 81 -12.73 -2.39 -0.43
CA LEU A 81 -12.87 -3.80 -0.76
C LEU A 81 -12.80 -4.69 0.49
N PHE A 82 -11.80 -4.49 1.33
CA PHE A 82 -11.63 -5.28 2.55
C PHE A 82 -12.79 -5.05 3.52
N TYR A 83 -13.33 -3.85 3.62
CA TYR A 83 -14.51 -3.59 4.44
C TYR A 83 -15.77 -4.27 3.89
N GLN A 84 -16.02 -4.15 2.58
CA GLN A 84 -17.18 -4.76 1.91
C GLN A 84 -17.21 -6.29 2.06
N HIS A 85 -16.05 -6.94 2.13
CA HIS A 85 -15.93 -8.38 2.33
C HIS A 85 -15.76 -8.81 3.80
N GLY A 86 -15.86 -7.87 4.75
CA GLY A 86 -15.78 -8.16 6.18
C GLY A 86 -14.38 -8.49 6.71
N PHE A 87 -13.33 -8.12 5.98
CA PHE A 87 -11.93 -8.29 6.39
C PHE A 87 -11.48 -7.17 7.33
N LEU A 88 -12.09 -5.99 7.24
CA LEU A 88 -11.96 -4.88 8.20
C LEU A 88 -13.23 -4.75 9.02
N VAL A 89 -13.10 -4.54 10.32
CA VAL A 89 -14.25 -4.66 11.25
C VAL A 89 -14.71 -3.34 11.88
N SER A 90 -13.93 -2.26 11.76
CA SER A 90 -14.23 -0.98 12.41
C SER A 90 -14.42 0.15 11.41
N ARG A 91 -15.66 0.64 11.29
CA ARG A 91 -16.00 1.78 10.41
C ARG A 91 -15.31 3.07 10.82
N ALA A 92 -15.19 3.33 12.12
CA ALA A 92 -14.53 4.52 12.64
C ALA A 92 -13.03 4.55 12.28
N GLN A 93 -12.35 3.40 12.35
CA GLN A 93 -10.95 3.27 11.95
C GLN A 93 -10.76 3.46 10.44
N ILE A 94 -11.71 2.98 9.63
CA ILE A 94 -11.72 3.21 8.18
C ILE A 94 -11.86 4.69 7.85
N GLU A 95 -12.80 5.39 8.50
CA GLU A 95 -12.99 6.83 8.32
C GLU A 95 -11.74 7.62 8.72
N GLU A 96 -11.09 7.25 9.83
CA GLU A 96 -9.81 7.84 10.24
C GLU A 96 -8.71 7.58 9.22
N ALA A 97 -8.60 6.35 8.71
CA ALA A 97 -7.59 5.98 7.72
C ALA A 97 -7.76 6.78 6.42
N ARG A 98 -9.01 6.95 5.96
CA ARG A 98 -9.34 7.76 4.78
C ARG A 98 -8.99 9.22 4.96
N ALA A 99 -9.31 9.79 6.12
CA ALA A 99 -8.92 11.16 6.45
C ALA A 99 -7.38 11.32 6.49
N ALA A 100 -6.67 10.34 7.04
CA ALA A 100 -5.22 10.35 7.13
C ALA A 100 -4.53 10.23 5.75
N ILE A 101 -5.05 9.41 4.84
CA ILE A 101 -4.52 9.24 3.47
C ILE A 101 -4.54 10.56 2.69
N LEU A 102 -5.51 11.42 2.96
CA LEU A 102 -5.63 12.75 2.32
C LEU A 102 -4.63 13.78 2.88
N THR A 103 -3.87 13.45 3.93
CA THR A 103 -2.92 14.38 4.54
C THR A 103 -1.49 14.13 4.03
N GLN A 104 -0.88 15.15 3.45
CA GLN A 104 0.53 15.17 3.10
C GLN A 104 1.37 15.67 4.27
N TRP A 105 2.36 14.88 4.68
CA TRP A 105 3.31 15.21 5.75
C TRP A 105 4.64 15.72 5.17
N PRO A 106 5.40 16.56 5.90
CA PRO A 106 5.16 17.03 7.28
C PRO A 106 4.22 18.23 7.38
N ASP A 107 3.94 18.92 6.28
CA ASP A 107 3.23 20.21 6.26
C ASP A 107 1.72 20.11 6.56
N ARG A 108 1.19 18.89 6.69
CA ARG A 108 -0.23 18.57 6.97
C ARG A 108 -1.20 19.19 5.97
N MET A 109 -0.76 19.32 4.72
CA MET A 109 -1.59 19.84 3.64
C MET A 109 -2.57 18.76 3.17
N GLN A 110 -3.79 19.17 2.86
CA GLN A 110 -4.74 18.30 2.17
C GLN A 110 -4.25 18.07 0.74
N TYR A 111 -4.19 16.80 0.35
CA TYR A 111 -3.76 16.40 -0.98
C TYR A 111 -4.73 15.34 -1.52
N PRO A 112 -5.41 15.62 -2.63
CA PRO A 112 -6.45 14.75 -3.16
C PRO A 112 -5.88 13.41 -3.66
N LEU A 113 -6.74 12.40 -3.75
CA LEU A 113 -6.36 11.11 -4.33
C LEU A 113 -6.10 11.29 -5.83
N VAL A 114 -4.84 11.11 -6.23
CA VAL A 114 -4.47 11.01 -7.64
C VAL A 114 -4.78 9.60 -8.12
N GLN A 115 -5.46 9.48 -9.24
CA GLN A 115 -5.87 8.21 -9.82
C GLN A 115 -4.78 7.65 -10.74
N GLY A 116 -4.53 6.35 -10.61
CA GLY A 116 -3.89 5.53 -11.63
C GLY A 116 -4.95 4.83 -12.49
N GLY A 117 -4.61 3.67 -13.06
CA GLY A 117 -5.51 2.90 -13.92
C GLY A 117 -5.51 1.41 -13.60
N TYR A 118 -6.58 0.72 -13.97
CA TYR A 118 -6.61 -0.75 -14.00
C TYR A 118 -6.56 -1.21 -15.45
N TYR A 119 -5.67 -2.14 -15.77
CA TYR A 119 -5.64 -2.78 -17.09
C TYR A 119 -6.50 -4.06 -17.11
N GLN A 120 -6.90 -4.47 -18.32
CA GLN A 120 -7.75 -5.65 -18.55
C GLN A 120 -6.93 -6.92 -18.66
#